data_AF-A0A135VJI1-F1
#
_entry.id   AF-A0A135VJI1-F1
#
_cell.length_a   1.000
_cell.length_b   1.000
_cell.length_c   1.000
_cell.angle_alpha   90.00
_cell.angle_beta   90.00
_cell.angle_gamma   90.00
#
_symmetry.space_group_name_H-M   'P 1'
#
loop_
_entity.id
_entity.type
_entity.pdbx_description
1 polymer ?
#
loop_
_entity_poly.entity_id
_entity_poly.type
_entity_poly.pdbx_seq_one_letter_code
_entity_poly.pdbx_strand_id
1 'polypeptide(L)'
;MDVKYTIWAPDKGLEDIQAKIFSHASGLPERAEVIRERNLQRVPEMTRYALTSEGEPLAYITARDSSSEEGRTYVGYPWTMPGCPPEAQKKIFDEMMAYLDKRDETKEIGTTVIQRSKLRNTQIEFFKKQGFVEEEHVFRYILALDVVETSKMKVSEKAAALTSKVATEADMDHLVEIFLAEEGLRNQISDADGIKSYFRDRVLADGHAVMLFDGDTIVAATAPLRFQPNQVRVIGDEERIIMRFTAVKPGYNYAWLRLLVELAKECKKTKWTDIPIQAETYFTGSGPASVGLAEICPELDDFVGSPRRGGNTETLVDTILASAVEQGATSEKVILNELDIAPCQACNGCQQTGSCVHDDDMKKLLPLLERSDVWVLGTPIYWWGPTAQFKLFVDRWYGIDQRKFQGKQIIAAIPMGGGNDHYARHTIGMIKDICNYLGMKYVETVVAPGVNGRGSVRESTRAIESARLAGIKVMNSCW
;
A
#
# COMPACT_ATOMS: atom_id res chain seq x y z
N MET A 1 -3.82 33.48 29.41
CA MET A 1 -2.44 32.95 29.44
C MET A 1 -1.58 33.90 28.65
N ASP A 2 -0.44 34.32 29.18
CA ASP A 2 0.51 35.14 28.41
C ASP A 2 1.34 34.22 27.51
N VAL A 3 1.45 34.57 26.23
CA VAL A 3 2.05 33.70 25.20
C VAL A 3 3.17 34.47 24.51
N LYS A 4 4.37 33.89 24.56
CA LYS A 4 5.56 34.38 23.87
C LYS A 4 5.71 33.69 22.52
N TYR A 5 5.86 34.47 21.47
CA TYR A 5 6.08 33.98 20.11
C TYR A 5 7.54 34.16 19.71
N THR A 6 8.13 33.15 19.07
CA THR A 6 9.50 33.24 18.54
C THR A 6 9.64 32.43 17.27
N ILE A 7 10.61 32.80 16.44
CA ILE A 7 11.06 31.98 15.30
C ILE A 7 12.21 31.07 15.75
N TRP A 8 12.54 30.07 14.92
CA TRP A 8 13.68 29.21 15.17
C TRP A 8 14.99 29.97 15.09
N ALA A 9 15.92 29.62 15.98
CA ALA A 9 17.30 30.04 15.94
C ALA A 9 18.15 28.91 16.51
N PRO A 10 19.27 28.55 15.86
CA PRO A 10 20.14 27.49 16.35
C PRO A 10 20.68 27.83 17.74
N ASP A 11 20.93 26.79 18.54
CA ASP A 11 21.55 26.89 19.88
C ASP A 11 20.73 27.69 20.90
N LYS A 12 19.40 27.76 20.72
CA LYS A 12 18.46 28.40 21.66
C LYS A 12 17.60 27.40 22.47
N GLY A 13 17.82 26.09 22.30
CA GLY A 13 17.03 25.05 22.96
C GLY A 13 15.62 24.88 22.40
N LEU A 14 15.35 25.46 21.23
CA LEU A 14 14.05 25.38 20.57
C LEU A 14 13.83 24.01 19.93
N GLU A 15 14.90 23.29 19.63
CA GLU A 15 14.87 21.94 19.09
C GLU A 15 14.35 20.92 20.11
N ASP A 16 14.73 21.06 21.38
CA ASP A 16 14.20 20.28 22.49
C ASP A 16 12.70 20.54 22.69
N ILE A 17 12.30 21.80 22.62
CA ILE A 17 10.90 22.22 22.71
C ILE A 17 10.10 21.61 21.56
N GLN A 18 10.60 21.71 20.33
CA GLN A 18 9.94 21.14 19.15
C GLN A 18 9.80 19.63 19.25
N ALA A 19 10.88 18.93 19.65
CA ALA A 19 10.88 17.49 19.82
C ALA A 19 9.86 17.04 20.89
N LYS A 20 9.75 17.78 22.00
CA LYS A 20 8.74 17.54 23.04
C LYS A 20 7.31 17.71 22.51
N ILE A 21 7.03 18.83 21.82
CA ILE A 21 5.68 19.09 21.26
C ILE A 21 5.32 18.01 20.24
N PHE A 22 6.23 17.72 19.31
CA PHE A 22 6.00 16.72 18.27
C PHE A 22 5.79 15.33 18.89
N SER A 23 6.65 14.92 19.81
CA SER A 23 6.55 13.59 20.42
C SER A 23 5.25 13.40 21.17
N HIS A 24 4.81 14.43 21.90
CA HIS A 24 3.54 14.42 22.59
C HIS A 24 2.36 14.37 21.62
N ALA A 25 2.31 15.29 20.65
CA ALA A 25 1.15 15.44 19.78
C ALA A 25 1.02 14.27 18.77
N SER A 26 2.14 13.77 18.24
CA SER A 26 2.13 12.68 17.26
C SER A 26 2.12 11.28 17.90
N GLY A 27 2.64 11.15 19.13
CA GLY A 27 2.88 9.87 19.78
C GLY A 27 4.12 9.13 19.27
N LEU A 28 4.98 9.77 18.46
CA LEU A 28 6.22 9.21 17.94
C LEU A 28 7.43 9.87 18.62
N PRO A 29 8.40 9.11 19.16
CA PRO A 29 9.57 9.69 19.79
C PRO A 29 10.41 10.48 18.78
N GLU A 30 10.88 11.66 19.17
CA GLU A 30 11.71 12.54 18.36
C GLU A 30 12.82 13.17 19.21
N ARG A 31 13.97 13.47 18.59
CA ARG A 31 15.16 14.00 19.29
C ARG A 31 15.53 15.39 18.78
N ALA A 32 16.10 16.22 19.66
CA ALA A 32 16.48 17.59 19.35
C ALA A 32 17.51 17.67 18.21
N GLU A 33 18.45 16.72 18.13
CA GLU A 33 19.48 16.68 17.08
C GLU A 33 18.86 16.50 15.68
N VAL A 34 17.85 15.64 15.58
CA VAL A 34 17.12 15.39 14.32
C VAL A 34 16.30 16.62 13.92
N ILE A 35 15.66 17.28 14.88
CA ILE A 35 14.97 18.55 14.62
C ILE A 35 15.95 19.62 14.14
N ARG A 36 17.14 19.70 14.75
CA ARG A 36 18.19 20.65 14.39
C ARG A 36 18.58 20.50 12.92
N GLU A 37 18.87 19.28 12.48
CA GLU A 37 19.23 19.01 11.09
C GLU A 37 18.14 19.42 10.10
N ARG A 38 16.87 19.18 10.44
CA ARG A 38 15.73 19.61 9.60
C ARG A 38 15.57 21.13 9.54
N ASN A 39 15.77 21.81 10.67
CA ASN A 39 15.63 23.26 10.72
C ASN A 39 16.82 23.97 10.04
N LEU A 40 18.02 23.38 10.06
CA LEU A 40 19.19 23.89 9.33
C LEU A 40 19.00 23.89 7.80
N GLN A 41 18.08 23.08 7.29
CA GLN A 41 17.72 23.05 5.87
C GLN A 41 16.69 24.15 5.50
N ARG A 42 16.34 25.04 6.43
CA ARG A 42 15.29 26.06 6.27
C ARG A 42 15.82 27.42 6.69
N VAL A 43 15.16 28.47 6.20
CA VAL A 43 15.34 29.82 6.77
C VAL A 43 14.62 29.92 8.13
N PRO A 44 15.16 30.66 9.11
CA PRO A 44 14.61 30.79 10.47
C PRO A 44 13.11 31.02 10.57
N GLU A 45 12.56 31.86 9.69
CA GLU A 45 11.16 32.28 9.66
C GLU A 45 10.19 31.15 9.28
N MET A 46 10.71 30.07 8.67
CA MET A 46 9.93 28.87 8.32
C MET A 46 9.61 27.99 9.53
N THR A 47 10.11 28.31 10.72
CA THR A 47 9.74 27.59 11.94
C THR A 47 9.36 28.60 13.03
N ARG A 48 8.13 28.48 13.55
CA ARG A 48 7.56 29.39 14.55
C ARG A 48 7.09 28.62 15.78
N TYR A 49 7.21 29.24 16.94
CA TYR A 49 6.82 28.67 18.23
C TYR A 49 5.89 29.62 18.98
N ALA A 50 4.96 29.03 19.72
CA ALA A 50 4.25 29.65 20.82
C ALA A 50 4.69 28.98 22.13
N LEU A 51 5.09 29.79 23.10
CA LEU A 51 5.59 29.36 24.41
C LEU A 51 4.84 30.11 25.50
N THR A 52 4.85 29.60 26.73
CA THR A 52 4.40 30.39 27.88
C THR A 52 5.37 31.53 28.19
N SER A 53 5.00 32.45 29.06
CA SER A 53 5.88 33.49 29.61
C SER A 53 7.17 32.91 30.23
N GLU A 54 7.08 31.72 30.82
CA GLU A 54 8.17 30.97 31.44
C GLU A 54 8.99 30.15 30.43
N GLY A 55 8.58 30.11 29.15
CA GLY A 55 9.26 29.37 28.09
C GLY A 55 8.81 27.92 27.92
N GLU A 56 7.74 27.49 28.58
CA GLU A 56 7.21 26.13 28.42
C GLU A 56 6.54 25.93 27.04
N PRO A 57 6.61 24.72 26.46
CA PRO A 57 6.11 24.43 25.12
C PRO A 57 4.58 24.56 25.04
N LEU A 58 4.08 25.38 24.12
CA LEU A 58 2.64 25.41 23.78
C LEU A 58 2.37 24.88 22.39
N ALA A 59 3.02 25.43 21.37
CA ALA A 59 2.80 25.03 19.99
C ALA A 59 3.99 25.34 19.09
N TYR A 60 4.08 24.66 17.94
CA TYR A 60 4.98 25.05 16.87
C TYR A 60 4.39 24.73 15.49
N ILE A 61 4.86 25.45 14.48
CA ILE A 61 4.56 25.19 13.07
C ILE A 61 5.82 25.31 12.24
N THR A 62 5.91 24.51 11.19
CA THR A 62 7.02 24.52 10.24
C THR A 62 6.50 24.58 8.81
N ALA A 63 7.15 25.35 7.96
CA ALA A 63 7.04 25.27 6.51
C ALA A 63 8.37 24.81 5.90
N ARG A 64 8.34 24.32 4.67
CA ARG A 64 9.53 23.94 3.90
C ARG A 64 9.25 24.08 2.42
N ASP A 65 10.25 24.51 1.66
CA ASP A 65 10.14 24.49 0.20
C ASP A 65 10.28 23.06 -0.32
N SER A 66 9.59 22.76 -1.41
CA SER A 66 9.71 21.49 -2.11
C SER A 66 11.09 21.41 -2.74
N SER A 67 11.77 20.28 -2.56
CA SER A 67 13.06 20.02 -3.21
C SER A 67 12.90 19.53 -4.65
N SER A 68 11.67 19.22 -5.08
CA SER A 68 11.38 18.60 -6.38
C SER A 68 10.40 19.41 -7.23
N GLU A 69 9.70 20.38 -6.65
CA GLU A 69 8.69 21.19 -7.34
C GLU A 69 9.00 22.68 -7.11
N GLU A 70 9.60 23.31 -8.12
CA GLU A 70 9.97 24.72 -8.04
C GLU A 70 8.74 25.60 -7.80
N GLY A 71 8.78 26.44 -6.77
CA GLY A 71 7.68 27.32 -6.41
C GLY A 71 6.67 26.73 -5.41
N ARG A 72 6.76 25.43 -5.08
CA ARG A 72 5.84 24.80 -4.11
C ARG A 72 6.43 24.85 -2.71
N THR A 73 5.67 25.38 -1.75
CA THR A 73 6.02 25.41 -0.33
C THR A 73 5.01 24.59 0.47
N TYR A 74 5.50 23.63 1.27
CA TYR A 74 4.68 22.81 2.15
C TYR A 74 4.56 23.45 3.54
N VAL A 75 3.33 23.69 4.01
CA VAL A 75 3.05 24.12 5.38
C VAL A 75 2.55 22.94 6.22
N GLY A 76 3.17 22.75 7.39
CA GLY A 76 2.79 21.70 8.33
C GLY A 76 1.58 22.07 9.19
N TYR A 77 0.98 21.06 9.81
CA TYR A 77 -0.04 21.27 10.84
C TYR A 77 0.58 21.95 12.08
N PRO A 78 -0.06 22.98 12.68
CA PRO A 78 0.43 23.60 13.91
C PRO A 78 0.22 22.66 15.09
N TRP A 79 1.29 21.99 15.52
CA TRP A 79 1.28 21.02 16.62
C TRP A 79 1.17 21.73 17.96
N THR A 80 0.37 21.18 18.88
CA THR A 80 0.05 21.81 20.18
C THR A 80 0.19 20.85 21.34
N MET A 81 0.59 21.36 22.50
CA MET A 81 0.50 20.70 23.80
C MET A 81 -0.90 20.87 24.43
N PRO A 82 -1.29 20.00 25.38
CA PRO A 82 -2.49 20.18 26.17
C PRO A 82 -2.50 21.54 26.88
N GLY A 83 -3.62 22.25 26.81
CA GLY A 83 -3.76 23.59 27.40
C GLY A 83 -3.25 24.73 26.52
N CYS A 84 -2.76 24.47 25.30
CA CYS A 84 -2.47 25.52 24.33
C CYS A 84 -3.76 26.30 23.98
N PRO A 85 -3.76 27.64 24.12
CA PRO A 85 -4.90 28.46 23.70
C PRO A 85 -5.14 28.35 22.19
N PRO A 86 -6.38 28.15 21.72
CA PRO A 86 -6.69 28.11 20.29
C PRO A 86 -6.20 29.33 19.50
N GLU A 87 -6.19 30.51 20.14
CA GLU A 87 -5.70 31.76 19.55
C GLU A 87 -4.19 31.72 19.28
N ALA A 88 -3.42 31.02 20.13
CA ALA A 88 -1.98 30.88 19.95
C ALA A 88 -1.67 29.96 18.75
N GLN A 89 -2.40 28.85 18.62
CA GLN A 89 -2.31 27.95 17.47
C GLN A 89 -2.70 28.67 16.17
N LYS A 90 -3.79 29.44 16.19
CA LYS A 90 -4.23 30.22 15.03
C LYS A 90 -3.18 31.28 14.64
N LYS A 91 -2.64 32.00 15.62
CA LYS A 91 -1.68 33.09 15.38
C LYS A 91 -0.41 32.61 14.69
N ILE A 92 0.20 31.51 15.15
CA ILE A 92 1.43 30.99 14.50
C ILE A 92 1.16 30.53 13.07
N PHE A 93 -0.04 30.01 12.79
CA PHE A 93 -0.46 29.64 11.45
C PHE A 93 -0.69 30.86 10.54
N ASP A 94 -1.46 31.84 11.00
CA ASP A 94 -1.74 33.07 10.25
C ASP A 94 -0.44 33.82 9.90
N GLU A 95 0.49 33.92 10.86
CA GLU A 95 1.79 34.56 10.64
C GLU A 95 2.68 33.76 9.67
N MET A 96 2.59 32.42 9.67
CA MET A 96 3.27 31.59 8.68
C MET A 96 2.72 31.87 7.28
N MET A 97 1.40 31.85 7.12
CA MET A 97 0.75 32.12 5.84
C MET A 97 1.07 33.53 5.33
N ALA A 98 1.02 34.55 6.19
CA ALA A 98 1.36 35.92 5.83
C ALA A 98 2.85 36.11 5.46
N TYR A 99 3.74 35.25 5.98
CA TYR A 99 5.14 35.23 5.58
C TYR A 99 5.30 34.56 4.21
N LEU A 100 4.66 33.41 3.99
CA LEU A 100 4.70 32.68 2.72
C LEU A 100 4.10 33.48 1.56
N ASP A 101 3.01 34.20 1.79
CA ASP A 101 2.34 35.05 0.78
C ASP A 101 3.23 36.19 0.24
N LYS A 102 4.24 36.62 1.02
CA LYS A 102 5.16 37.70 0.66
C LYS A 102 6.44 37.22 0.00
N ARG A 103 6.64 35.91 -0.11
CA ARG A 103 7.86 35.33 -0.69
C ARG A 103 7.70 35.16 -2.18
N ASP A 104 8.61 35.74 -2.95
CA ASP A 104 8.63 35.61 -4.40
C ASP A 104 8.84 34.15 -4.85
N GLU A 105 9.50 33.35 -4.02
CA GLU A 105 9.76 31.92 -4.28
C GLU A 105 8.53 31.03 -4.06
N THR A 106 7.49 31.51 -3.36
CA THR A 106 6.31 30.71 -3.03
C THR A 106 5.19 31.00 -4.03
N LYS A 107 5.02 30.12 -5.01
CA LYS A 107 3.94 30.16 -6.01
C LYS A 107 2.71 29.38 -5.58
N GLU A 108 2.91 28.32 -4.81
CA GLU A 108 1.86 27.43 -4.34
C GLU A 108 2.13 26.97 -2.91
N ILE A 109 1.08 26.94 -2.07
CA ILE A 109 1.17 26.46 -0.69
C ILE A 109 0.39 25.16 -0.56
N GLY A 110 1.12 24.06 -0.38
CA GLY A 110 0.56 22.72 -0.17
C GLY A 110 0.63 22.29 1.29
N THR A 111 -0.07 21.20 1.63
CA THR A 111 0.12 20.48 2.89
C THR A 111 -0.01 18.98 2.67
N THR A 112 0.43 18.18 3.64
CA THR A 112 0.34 16.72 3.58
C THR A 112 -0.20 16.19 4.90
N VAL A 113 -1.23 15.34 4.83
CA VAL A 113 -1.78 14.65 6.00
C VAL A 113 -1.43 13.17 5.93
N ILE A 114 -0.80 12.66 6.99
CA ILE A 114 -0.48 11.23 7.10
C ILE A 114 -1.76 10.46 7.44
N GLN A 115 -2.23 9.61 6.51
CA GLN A 115 -3.48 8.83 6.65
C GLN A 115 -3.54 7.96 7.92
N ARG A 116 -2.41 7.41 8.36
CA ARG A 116 -2.35 6.55 9.57
C ARG A 116 -2.25 7.35 10.88
N SER A 117 -2.17 8.68 10.83
CA SER A 117 -2.07 9.51 12.04
C SER A 117 -3.37 9.48 12.85
N LYS A 118 -3.25 9.36 14.18
CA LYS A 118 -4.38 9.51 15.12
C LYS A 118 -5.04 10.89 15.02
N LEU A 119 -4.32 11.89 14.51
CA LEU A 119 -4.78 13.26 14.32
C LEU A 119 -5.25 13.54 12.89
N ARG A 120 -5.38 12.53 12.02
CA ARG A 120 -5.75 12.70 10.60
C ARG A 120 -6.98 13.60 10.43
N ASN A 121 -8.10 13.22 11.04
CA ASN A 121 -9.36 13.94 10.85
C ASN A 121 -9.26 15.38 11.37
N THR A 122 -8.56 15.58 12.49
CA THR A 122 -8.31 16.91 13.06
C THR A 122 -7.52 17.80 12.10
N GLN A 123 -6.48 17.26 11.47
CA GLN A 123 -5.68 17.99 10.48
C GLN A 123 -6.50 18.35 9.25
N ILE A 124 -7.25 17.39 8.69
CA ILE A 124 -8.11 17.61 7.52
C ILE A 124 -9.13 18.72 7.80
N GLU A 125 -9.84 18.64 8.93
CA GLU A 125 -10.83 19.65 9.32
C GLU A 125 -10.19 21.03 9.55
N PHE A 126 -8.99 21.07 10.12
CA PHE A 126 -8.24 22.31 10.28
C PHE A 126 -7.92 22.94 8.92
N PHE A 127 -7.30 22.22 8.01
CA PHE A 127 -6.89 22.75 6.71
C PHE A 127 -8.08 23.14 5.83
N LYS A 128 -9.17 22.35 5.84
CA LYS A 128 -10.41 22.71 5.13
C LYS A 128 -10.99 24.04 5.61
N LYS A 129 -10.96 24.30 6.93
CA LYS A 129 -11.38 25.59 7.50
C LYS A 129 -10.50 26.77 7.09
N GLN A 130 -9.22 26.51 6.75
CA GLN A 130 -8.29 27.52 6.25
C GLN A 130 -8.35 27.67 4.71
N GLY A 131 -9.27 26.99 4.03
CA GLY A 131 -9.46 27.11 2.58
C GLY A 131 -8.60 26.16 1.73
N PHE A 132 -7.87 25.22 2.34
CA PHE A 132 -7.16 24.19 1.58
C PHE A 132 -8.17 23.22 0.96
N VAL A 133 -7.91 22.86 -0.30
CA VAL A 133 -8.67 21.85 -1.03
C VAL A 133 -7.81 20.59 -1.10
N GLU A 134 -8.45 19.44 -0.89
CA GLU A 134 -7.79 18.15 -1.06
C GLU A 134 -7.60 17.89 -2.57
N GLU A 135 -6.34 17.82 -2.99
CA GLU A 135 -5.98 17.63 -4.40
C GLU A 135 -5.67 16.17 -4.72
N GLU A 136 -4.92 15.47 -3.85
CA GLU A 136 -4.42 14.12 -4.12
C GLU A 136 -4.40 13.19 -2.89
N HIS A 137 -4.55 11.89 -3.15
CA HIS A 137 -4.24 10.83 -2.18
C HIS A 137 -2.98 10.09 -2.62
N VAL A 138 -1.92 10.18 -1.81
CA VAL A 138 -0.69 9.42 -2.01
C VAL A 138 -0.65 8.24 -1.05
N PHE A 139 -0.61 7.03 -1.61
CA PHE A 139 -0.40 5.80 -0.84
C PHE A 139 1.08 5.43 -0.88
N ARG A 140 1.70 5.31 0.29
CA ARG A 140 3.03 4.72 0.40
C ARG A 140 2.90 3.26 0.77
N TYR A 141 3.36 2.39 -0.11
CA TYR A 141 3.42 0.95 0.12
C TYR A 141 4.87 0.50 0.18
N ILE A 142 5.21 -0.31 1.20
CA ILE A 142 6.54 -0.88 1.38
C ILE A 142 6.38 -2.38 1.33
N LEU A 143 6.83 -3.00 0.23
CA LEU A 143 6.96 -4.45 0.15
C LEU A 143 8.31 -4.86 0.70
N ALA A 144 8.33 -5.71 1.73
CA ALA A 144 9.53 -6.38 2.19
C ALA A 144 9.64 -7.74 1.49
N LEU A 145 10.53 -7.82 0.52
CA LEU A 145 10.68 -8.96 -0.38
C LEU A 145 11.91 -9.78 -0.02
N ASP A 146 11.72 -11.07 0.26
CA ASP A 146 12.83 -11.99 0.49
C ASP A 146 13.68 -12.13 -0.77
N VAL A 147 14.99 -11.91 -0.66
CA VAL A 147 15.90 -11.89 -1.82
C VAL A 147 15.95 -13.24 -2.53
N VAL A 148 15.93 -14.34 -1.77
CA VAL A 148 16.06 -15.68 -2.31
C VAL A 148 14.79 -16.08 -3.06
N GLU A 149 13.62 -15.84 -2.49
CA GLU A 149 12.34 -16.14 -3.13
C GLU A 149 12.07 -15.20 -4.30
N THR A 150 12.33 -13.90 -4.15
CA THR A 150 12.18 -12.93 -5.24
C THR A 150 13.04 -13.28 -6.45
N SER A 151 14.26 -13.79 -6.25
CA SER A 151 15.13 -14.22 -7.35
C SER A 151 14.58 -15.39 -8.18
N LYS A 152 13.57 -16.10 -7.67
CA LYS A 152 12.91 -17.26 -8.29
C LYS A 152 11.50 -16.96 -8.81
N MET A 153 10.96 -15.76 -8.53
CA MET A 153 9.60 -15.41 -8.95
C MET A 153 9.46 -15.54 -10.46
N LYS A 154 8.32 -16.10 -10.88
CA LYS A 154 7.99 -16.19 -12.30
C LYS A 154 7.50 -14.83 -12.78
N VAL A 155 7.85 -14.50 -14.02
CA VAL A 155 7.39 -13.28 -14.68
C VAL A 155 6.51 -13.66 -15.87
N SER A 156 5.65 -12.75 -16.32
CA SER A 156 4.82 -12.95 -17.51
C SER A 156 5.67 -13.25 -18.75
N GLU A 157 5.12 -13.94 -19.76
CA GLU A 157 5.85 -14.24 -21.00
C GLU A 157 6.41 -12.97 -21.65
N LYS A 158 5.64 -11.87 -21.62
CA LYS A 158 6.04 -10.57 -22.14
C LYS A 158 7.26 -9.99 -21.41
N ALA A 159 7.29 -10.10 -20.08
CA ALA A 159 8.43 -9.65 -19.27
C ALA A 159 9.63 -10.63 -19.33
N ALA A 160 9.38 -11.91 -19.57
CA ALA A 160 10.40 -12.94 -19.78
C ALA A 160 11.19 -12.71 -21.07
N ALA A 161 10.54 -12.18 -22.11
CA ALA A 161 11.17 -11.85 -23.40
C ALA A 161 12.23 -10.73 -23.30
N LEU A 162 12.17 -9.89 -22.27
CA LEU A 162 13.18 -8.85 -22.04
C LEU A 162 14.53 -9.47 -21.69
N THR A 163 15.61 -8.86 -22.18
CA THR A 163 16.98 -9.24 -21.79
C THR A 163 17.47 -8.37 -20.65
N SER A 164 18.35 -8.89 -19.80
CA SER A 164 18.91 -8.17 -18.65
C SER A 164 20.42 -8.06 -18.74
N LYS A 165 20.97 -6.95 -18.25
CA LYS A 165 22.41 -6.68 -18.19
C LYS A 165 22.75 -5.93 -16.89
N VAL A 166 23.90 -6.25 -16.29
CA VAL A 166 24.49 -5.43 -15.22
C VAL A 166 25.19 -4.23 -15.85
N ALA A 167 24.80 -3.03 -15.44
CA ALA A 167 25.31 -1.79 -16.03
C ALA A 167 26.77 -1.54 -15.65
N THR A 168 27.49 -0.93 -16.60
CA THR A 168 28.87 -0.50 -16.46
C THR A 168 29.01 0.96 -16.90
N GLU A 169 30.19 1.57 -16.74
CA GLU A 169 30.42 2.92 -17.26
C GLU A 169 30.22 3.04 -18.78
N ALA A 170 30.40 1.96 -19.53
CA ALA A 170 30.13 1.93 -20.98
C ALA A 170 28.63 2.09 -21.31
N ASP A 171 27.75 1.93 -20.33
CA ASP A 171 26.29 2.01 -20.49
C ASP A 171 25.71 3.36 -20.04
N MET A 172 26.57 4.35 -19.79
CA MET A 172 26.18 5.65 -19.23
C MET A 172 25.08 6.35 -20.05
N ASP A 173 25.15 6.29 -21.37
CA ASP A 173 24.15 6.95 -22.22
C ASP A 173 22.77 6.29 -22.11
N HIS A 174 22.71 4.96 -22.00
CA HIS A 174 21.45 4.26 -21.72
C HIS A 174 20.89 4.61 -20.33
N LEU A 175 21.75 4.70 -19.31
CA LEU A 175 21.34 5.07 -17.96
C LEU A 175 20.79 6.50 -17.91
N VAL A 176 21.42 7.43 -18.62
CA VAL A 176 20.91 8.81 -18.76
C VAL A 176 19.59 8.82 -19.53
N GLU A 177 19.47 8.07 -20.62
CA GLU A 177 18.24 7.97 -21.41
C GLU A 177 17.06 7.51 -20.55
N ILE A 178 17.20 6.37 -19.86
CA ILE A 178 16.11 5.80 -19.07
C ILE A 178 15.78 6.66 -17.84
N PHE A 179 16.78 7.30 -17.22
CA PHE A 179 16.58 8.21 -16.10
C PHE A 179 15.77 9.45 -16.51
N LEU A 180 16.03 10.00 -17.70
CA LEU A 180 15.28 11.14 -18.24
C LEU A 180 13.88 10.76 -18.75
N ALA A 181 13.66 9.48 -19.09
CA ALA A 181 12.36 8.97 -19.50
C ALA A 181 11.35 8.85 -18.33
N GLU A 182 11.83 8.80 -17.08
CA GLU A 182 11.00 8.73 -15.88
C GLU A 182 10.75 10.14 -15.32
N GLU A 183 9.51 10.62 -15.40
CA GLU A 183 9.12 11.98 -15.03
C GLU A 183 9.54 12.36 -13.59
N GLY A 184 9.35 11.45 -12.64
CA GLY A 184 9.71 11.66 -11.23
C GLY A 184 11.22 11.72 -10.96
N LEU A 185 12.06 11.15 -11.83
CA LEU A 185 13.52 11.19 -11.70
C LEU A 185 14.12 12.40 -12.43
N ARG A 186 13.57 12.74 -13.61
CA ARG A 186 14.01 13.89 -14.41
C ARG A 186 13.99 15.20 -13.62
N ASN A 187 13.06 15.36 -12.69
CA ASN A 187 12.93 16.57 -11.88
C ASN A 187 13.86 16.60 -10.66
N GLN A 188 14.64 15.54 -10.39
CA GLN A 188 15.54 15.48 -9.22
C GLN A 188 16.95 16.01 -9.49
N ILE A 189 17.40 15.97 -10.74
CA ILE A 189 18.74 16.42 -11.14
C ILE A 189 18.59 17.29 -12.39
N SER A 190 18.99 18.56 -12.28
CA SER A 190 18.68 19.61 -13.26
C SER A 190 19.48 19.56 -14.56
N ASP A 191 20.61 18.87 -14.60
CA ASP A 191 21.50 18.83 -15.77
C ASP A 191 22.12 17.45 -16.03
N ALA A 192 22.48 17.19 -17.29
CA ALA A 192 22.94 15.89 -17.76
C ALA A 192 24.29 15.47 -17.17
N ASP A 193 25.17 16.42 -16.82
CA ASP A 193 26.46 16.12 -16.19
C ASP A 193 26.26 15.68 -14.74
N GLY A 194 25.31 16.29 -14.03
CA GLY A 194 24.85 15.85 -12.71
C GLY A 194 24.31 14.42 -12.73
N ILE A 195 23.52 14.04 -13.74
CA ILE A 195 23.01 12.66 -13.88
C ILE A 195 24.17 11.68 -14.10
N LYS A 196 25.14 12.03 -14.96
CA LYS A 196 26.33 11.19 -15.20
C LYS A 196 27.19 11.03 -13.95
N SER A 197 27.39 12.10 -13.16
CA SER A 197 28.10 12.02 -11.87
C SER A 197 27.34 11.16 -10.87
N TYR A 198 26.03 11.31 -10.75
CA TYR A 198 25.20 10.44 -9.91
C TYR A 198 25.38 8.96 -10.27
N PHE A 199 25.31 8.62 -11.55
CA PHE A 199 25.50 7.23 -11.96
C PHE A 199 26.92 6.73 -11.73
N ARG A 200 27.95 7.50 -12.12
CA ARG A 200 29.35 7.09 -11.93
C ARG A 200 29.71 6.92 -10.46
N ASP A 201 29.50 7.97 -9.67
CA ASP A 201 30.09 8.10 -8.35
C ASP A 201 29.25 7.41 -7.27
N ARG A 202 27.97 7.17 -7.57
CA ARG A 202 27.07 6.50 -6.64
C ARG A 202 26.62 5.15 -7.18
N VAL A 203 25.92 5.11 -8.31
CA VAL A 203 25.17 3.90 -8.73
C VAL A 203 26.11 2.78 -9.20
N LEU A 204 27.02 3.10 -10.11
CA LEU A 204 27.94 2.15 -10.72
C LEU A 204 29.10 1.79 -9.79
N ALA A 205 29.45 2.66 -8.84
CA ALA A 205 30.42 2.38 -7.78
C ALA A 205 30.04 1.13 -6.96
N ASP A 206 28.75 0.84 -6.81
CA ASP A 206 28.26 -0.35 -6.14
C ASP A 206 28.30 -1.61 -7.02
N GLY A 207 28.38 -1.49 -8.35
CA GLY A 207 28.56 -2.62 -9.28
C GLY A 207 27.34 -3.51 -9.58
N HIS A 208 26.16 -3.19 -9.02
CA HIS A 208 24.97 -4.06 -9.09
C HIS A 208 23.75 -3.42 -9.75
N ALA A 209 23.97 -2.36 -10.53
CA ALA A 209 22.91 -1.73 -11.31
C ALA A 209 22.42 -2.68 -12.42
N VAL A 210 21.11 -2.83 -12.56
CA VAL A 210 20.45 -3.72 -13.51
C VAL A 210 19.74 -2.89 -14.56
N MET A 211 19.87 -3.28 -15.82
CA MET A 211 19.11 -2.74 -16.95
C MET A 211 18.35 -3.85 -17.65
N LEU A 212 17.17 -3.51 -18.19
CA LEU A 212 16.37 -4.35 -19.05
C LEU A 212 16.26 -3.76 -20.45
N PHE A 213 16.27 -4.62 -21.45
CA PHE A 213 16.17 -4.26 -22.86
C PHE A 213 15.08 -5.04 -23.59
N ASP A 214 14.37 -4.34 -24.48
CA ASP A 214 13.56 -4.94 -25.53
C ASP A 214 14.30 -4.75 -26.87
N GLY A 215 14.86 -5.84 -27.39
CA GLY A 215 15.89 -5.77 -28.43
C GLY A 215 17.09 -4.94 -27.96
N ASP A 216 17.42 -3.88 -28.70
CA ASP A 216 18.50 -2.94 -28.37
C ASP A 216 18.01 -1.71 -27.56
N THR A 217 16.71 -1.60 -27.29
CA THR A 217 16.14 -0.44 -26.60
C THR A 217 16.16 -0.66 -25.10
N ILE A 218 16.75 0.27 -24.33
CA ILE A 218 16.63 0.24 -22.87
C ILE A 218 15.19 0.59 -22.46
N VAL A 219 14.60 -0.23 -21.59
CA VAL A 219 13.20 -0.11 -21.17
C VAL A 219 13.03 0.02 -19.67
N ALA A 220 14.01 -0.42 -18.87
CA ALA A 220 13.98 -0.21 -17.43
C ALA A 220 15.37 -0.30 -16.80
N ALA A 221 15.58 0.38 -15.67
CA ALA A 221 16.80 0.26 -14.89
C ALA A 221 16.59 0.52 -13.38
N THR A 222 17.42 -0.10 -12.56
CA THR A 222 17.48 0.11 -11.10
C THR A 222 18.85 -0.28 -10.55
N ALA A 223 19.10 -0.04 -9.26
CA ALA A 223 20.26 -0.57 -8.55
C ALA A 223 19.92 -0.84 -7.07
N PRO A 224 20.53 -1.83 -6.42
CA PRO A 224 20.33 -2.06 -5.01
C PRO A 224 21.15 -1.04 -4.22
N LEU A 225 20.59 -0.55 -3.12
CA LEU A 225 21.34 0.16 -2.10
C LEU A 225 21.09 -0.53 -0.76
N ARG A 226 22.14 -1.08 -0.16
CA ARG A 226 22.07 -1.55 1.22
C ARG A 226 22.14 -0.35 2.15
N PHE A 227 20.99 0.05 2.64
CA PHE A 227 20.84 1.15 3.60
C PHE A 227 21.28 0.67 4.99
N GLN A 228 22.16 1.45 5.62
CA GLN A 228 22.58 1.26 7.00
C GLN A 228 21.93 2.34 7.87
N PRO A 229 21.36 1.98 9.04
CA PRO A 229 20.84 2.93 10.00
C PRO A 229 21.85 4.02 10.33
N ASN A 230 21.41 5.27 10.36
CA ASN A 230 22.28 6.39 10.76
C ASN A 230 21.67 7.24 11.89
N GLN A 231 20.53 6.85 12.44
CA GLN A 231 19.78 7.51 13.49
C GLN A 231 19.26 8.91 13.14
N VAL A 232 19.35 9.31 11.87
CA VAL A 232 18.87 10.61 11.38
C VAL A 232 17.40 10.51 10.94
N ARG A 233 16.96 9.35 10.45
CA ARG A 233 15.57 9.12 10.03
C ARG A 233 14.72 8.64 11.20
N VAL A 234 13.50 9.15 11.30
CA VAL A 234 12.53 8.79 12.37
C VAL A 234 11.63 7.63 11.98
N ILE A 235 11.45 7.43 10.67
CA ILE A 235 10.68 6.35 10.08
C ILE A 235 11.51 5.79 8.93
N GLY A 236 11.70 4.48 8.88
CA GLY A 236 12.58 3.87 7.89
C GLY A 236 14.05 4.12 8.22
N ASP A 237 14.51 3.85 9.43
CA ASP A 237 15.95 3.88 9.79
C ASP A 237 16.47 2.49 10.17
N GLU A 238 15.75 1.44 9.78
CA GLU A 238 16.18 0.06 9.88
C GLU A 238 17.12 -0.32 8.72
N GLU A 239 17.96 -1.32 8.94
CA GLU A 239 18.78 -1.91 7.89
C GLU A 239 17.88 -2.55 6.83
N ARG A 240 18.12 -2.22 5.55
CA ARG A 240 17.31 -2.71 4.43
C ARG A 240 18.03 -2.57 3.10
N ILE A 241 17.61 -3.34 2.10
CA ILE A 241 18.01 -3.08 0.71
C ILE A 241 16.90 -2.27 0.06
N ILE A 242 17.20 -1.12 -0.52
CA ILE A 242 16.22 -0.36 -1.30
C ILE A 242 16.57 -0.38 -2.79
N MET A 243 15.55 -0.18 -3.63
CA MET A 243 15.75 0.16 -5.04
C MET A 243 16.18 1.62 -5.10
N ARG A 244 17.49 1.86 -5.29
CA ARG A 244 18.12 3.18 -5.20
C ARG A 244 17.46 4.21 -6.11
N PHE A 245 17.04 3.77 -7.28
CA PHE A 245 16.16 4.45 -8.21
C PHE A 245 15.37 3.38 -8.97
N THR A 246 14.23 3.75 -9.54
CA THR A 246 13.48 2.88 -10.44
C THR A 246 13.04 3.72 -11.64
N ALA A 247 13.48 3.34 -12.82
CA ALA A 247 13.11 3.99 -14.06
C ALA A 247 12.50 2.95 -15.00
N VAL A 248 11.28 3.18 -15.50
CA VAL A 248 10.59 2.28 -16.43
C VAL A 248 10.01 3.10 -17.56
N LYS A 249 10.41 2.81 -18.80
CA LYS A 249 9.96 3.56 -19.96
C LYS A 249 8.43 3.45 -20.10
N PRO A 250 7.70 4.54 -20.40
CA PRO A 250 6.26 4.48 -20.59
C PRO A 250 5.83 3.39 -21.59
N GLY A 251 4.82 2.60 -21.23
CA GLY A 251 4.36 1.45 -22.01
C GLY A 251 5.05 0.12 -21.67
N TYR A 252 6.11 0.14 -20.85
CA TYR A 252 6.83 -1.04 -20.37
C TYR A 252 6.57 -1.36 -18.89
N ASN A 253 5.42 -0.97 -18.34
CA ASN A 253 5.09 -1.14 -16.90
C ASN A 253 5.23 -2.60 -16.42
N TYR A 254 4.92 -3.57 -17.29
CA TYR A 254 5.09 -5.01 -17.06
C TYR A 254 6.55 -5.45 -16.82
N ALA A 255 7.53 -4.60 -17.16
CA ALA A 255 8.96 -4.87 -16.95
C ALA A 255 9.36 -4.74 -15.47
N TRP A 256 8.55 -4.10 -14.63
CA TRP A 256 8.88 -3.84 -13.22
C TRP A 256 9.17 -5.12 -12.43
N LEU A 257 8.31 -6.14 -12.55
CA LEU A 257 8.53 -7.41 -11.85
C LEU A 257 9.81 -8.09 -12.32
N ARG A 258 10.08 -8.08 -13.63
CA ARG A 258 11.35 -8.60 -14.17
C ARG A 258 12.54 -7.83 -13.61
N LEU A 259 12.45 -6.50 -13.53
CA LEU A 259 13.51 -5.64 -13.02
C LEU A 259 13.83 -5.98 -11.56
N LEU A 260 12.79 -6.17 -10.74
CA LEU A 260 12.90 -6.61 -9.35
C LEU A 260 13.51 -8.01 -9.21
N VAL A 261 13.12 -8.97 -10.05
CA VAL A 261 13.70 -10.32 -10.06
C VAL A 261 15.20 -10.28 -10.38
N GLU A 262 15.60 -9.51 -11.39
CA GLU A 262 17.01 -9.36 -11.76
C GLU A 262 17.82 -8.62 -10.69
N LEU A 263 17.25 -7.59 -10.06
CA LEU A 263 17.81 -6.94 -8.88
C LEU A 263 18.07 -7.95 -7.75
N ALA A 264 17.08 -8.78 -7.43
CA ALA A 264 17.21 -9.80 -6.39
C ALA A 264 18.29 -10.85 -6.71
N LYS A 265 18.45 -11.22 -7.99
CA LYS A 265 19.57 -12.07 -8.44
C LYS A 265 20.92 -11.40 -8.17
N GLU A 266 21.07 -10.10 -8.41
CA GLU A 266 22.29 -9.37 -8.08
C GLU A 266 22.54 -9.30 -6.57
N CYS A 267 21.54 -8.98 -5.76
CA CYS A 267 21.65 -9.03 -4.29
C CYS A 267 22.07 -10.41 -3.78
N LYS A 268 21.55 -11.48 -4.40
CA LYS A 268 21.94 -12.85 -4.05
C LYS A 268 23.41 -13.13 -4.40
N LYS A 269 23.91 -12.65 -5.54
CA LYS A 269 25.32 -12.78 -5.94
C LYS A 269 26.27 -12.08 -4.96
N THR A 270 25.83 -10.97 -4.39
CA THR A 270 26.59 -10.21 -3.38
C THR A 270 26.41 -10.71 -1.95
N LYS A 271 25.64 -11.79 -1.77
CA LYS A 271 25.25 -12.36 -0.46
C LYS A 271 24.43 -11.40 0.41
N TRP A 272 23.83 -10.36 -0.17
CA TRP A 272 22.86 -9.51 0.50
C TRP A 272 21.51 -10.23 0.53
N THR A 273 21.40 -11.21 1.42
CA THR A 273 20.22 -12.10 1.56
C THR A 273 19.68 -12.12 2.98
N ASP A 274 20.38 -11.45 3.89
CA ASP A 274 20.10 -11.37 5.32
C ASP A 274 19.05 -10.30 5.68
N ILE A 275 18.74 -9.43 4.73
CA ILE A 275 17.75 -8.35 4.85
C ILE A 275 16.90 -8.31 3.57
N PRO A 276 15.59 -8.01 3.68
CA PRO A 276 14.72 -7.97 2.51
C PRO A 276 15.00 -6.77 1.61
N ILE A 277 14.62 -6.90 0.34
CA ILE A 277 14.48 -5.76 -0.56
C ILE A 277 13.18 -5.05 -0.17
N GLN A 278 13.31 -3.82 0.30
CA GLN A 278 12.22 -2.90 0.45
C GLN A 278 11.99 -2.15 -0.86
N ALA A 279 10.95 -2.56 -1.58
CA ALA A 279 10.42 -1.78 -2.68
C ALA A 279 9.47 -0.72 -2.09
N GLU A 280 9.98 0.50 -1.89
CA GLU A 280 9.17 1.66 -1.53
C GLU A 280 8.48 2.18 -2.79
N THR A 281 7.16 2.32 -2.73
CA THR A 281 6.38 2.91 -3.82
C THR A 281 5.46 4.00 -3.33
N TYR A 282 5.41 5.04 -4.14
CA TYR A 282 4.53 6.19 -3.98
C TYR A 282 3.51 6.10 -5.10
N PHE A 283 2.26 5.81 -4.75
CA PHE A 283 1.19 5.76 -5.73
C PHE A 283 0.37 7.03 -5.64
N THR A 284 0.34 7.78 -6.75
CA THR A 284 -0.87 8.44 -7.21
C THR A 284 -1.64 7.40 -8.04
N GLY A 285 -2.97 7.47 -8.11
CA GLY A 285 -3.82 6.40 -8.66
C GLY A 285 -3.62 6.02 -10.13
N SER A 286 -2.59 6.53 -10.82
CA SER A 286 -2.41 6.42 -12.28
C SER A 286 -0.96 6.17 -12.74
N GLY A 287 0.00 5.94 -11.83
CA GLY A 287 1.42 5.78 -12.18
C GLY A 287 1.84 4.41 -12.74
N PRO A 288 2.93 4.31 -13.52
CA PRO A 288 3.53 3.05 -13.98
C PRO A 288 3.85 2.06 -12.85
N ALA A 289 4.41 2.56 -11.74
CA ALA A 289 4.72 1.75 -10.56
C ALA A 289 3.45 1.17 -9.92
N SER A 290 2.33 1.93 -9.86
CA SER A 290 1.05 1.41 -9.37
C SER A 290 0.46 0.32 -10.25
N VAL A 291 0.59 0.43 -11.57
CA VAL A 291 0.10 -0.60 -12.48
C VAL A 291 0.92 -1.89 -12.34
N GLY A 292 2.25 -1.78 -12.33
CA GLY A 292 3.13 -2.95 -12.16
C GLY A 292 3.01 -3.59 -10.77
N LEU A 293 2.73 -2.80 -9.73
CA LEU A 293 2.46 -3.32 -8.39
C LEU A 293 1.05 -3.84 -8.21
N ALA A 294 0.05 -3.35 -8.93
CA ALA A 294 -1.27 -3.98 -8.95
C ALA A 294 -1.22 -5.38 -9.56
N GLU A 295 -0.32 -5.63 -10.52
CA GLU A 295 -0.05 -6.99 -11.05
C GLU A 295 0.63 -7.92 -10.04
N ILE A 296 1.04 -7.38 -8.89
CA ILE A 296 1.87 -8.03 -7.86
C ILE A 296 0.99 -8.16 -6.61
N CYS A 297 0.36 -7.08 -6.15
CA CYS A 297 -0.67 -7.04 -5.12
C CYS A 297 -1.89 -7.89 -5.53
N PRO A 298 -2.05 -9.09 -4.97
CA PRO A 298 -3.16 -9.96 -5.33
C PRO A 298 -4.48 -9.24 -5.04
N GLU A 299 -5.39 -9.27 -6.01
CA GLU A 299 -6.75 -8.76 -5.80
C GLU A 299 -7.59 -9.86 -5.13
N LEU A 300 -8.11 -9.56 -3.94
CA LEU A 300 -8.97 -10.46 -3.17
C LEU A 300 -10.43 -10.01 -3.26
N ASP A 301 -11.30 -10.89 -3.73
CA ASP A 301 -12.74 -10.69 -3.57
C ASP A 301 -13.27 -11.64 -2.51
N ASP A 302 -14.10 -11.12 -1.61
CA ASP A 302 -14.79 -11.95 -0.63
C ASP A 302 -16.30 -11.98 -0.84
N PHE A 303 -16.85 -13.19 -0.78
CA PHE A 303 -18.25 -13.46 -1.03
C PHE A 303 -18.88 -14.03 0.23
N VAL A 304 -19.61 -13.19 0.96
CA VAL A 304 -20.28 -13.55 2.21
C VAL A 304 -21.71 -14.00 1.93
N GLY A 305 -21.95 -15.31 1.96
CA GLY A 305 -23.27 -15.93 1.82
C GLY A 305 -24.15 -15.90 3.08
N SER A 306 -23.65 -15.37 4.21
CA SER A 306 -24.46 -15.26 5.43
C SER A 306 -25.58 -14.24 5.25
N PRO A 307 -26.86 -14.60 5.56
CA PRO A 307 -27.94 -13.61 5.60
C PRO A 307 -27.86 -12.66 6.80
N ARG A 308 -26.94 -12.92 7.75
CA ARG A 308 -26.76 -12.11 8.96
C ARG A 308 -25.53 -11.23 8.82
N ARG A 309 -25.74 -9.91 8.78
CA ARG A 309 -24.68 -8.89 8.87
C ARG A 309 -23.96 -8.93 10.21
N GLY A 310 -22.67 -8.63 10.25
CA GLY A 310 -21.81 -8.65 11.44
C GLY A 310 -21.83 -9.99 12.17
N GLY A 311 -22.16 -11.08 11.46
CA GLY A 311 -22.27 -12.43 12.01
C GLY A 311 -20.91 -13.14 12.05
N ASN A 312 -20.95 -14.43 12.38
CA ASN A 312 -19.74 -15.25 12.47
C ASN A 312 -19.02 -15.40 11.11
N THR A 313 -19.77 -15.53 10.01
CA THR A 313 -19.18 -15.68 8.68
C THR A 313 -18.46 -14.42 8.24
N GLU A 314 -19.14 -13.27 8.32
CA GLU A 314 -18.53 -11.96 8.01
C GLU A 314 -17.29 -11.74 8.88
N THR A 315 -17.36 -12.03 10.19
CA THR A 315 -16.20 -11.87 11.09
C THR A 315 -14.98 -12.71 10.68
N LEU A 316 -15.18 -13.97 10.27
CA LEU A 316 -14.07 -14.81 9.81
C LEU A 316 -13.48 -14.30 8.50
N VAL A 317 -14.33 -13.92 7.55
CA VAL A 317 -13.92 -13.34 6.27
C VAL A 317 -13.14 -12.04 6.50
N ASP A 318 -13.67 -11.12 7.33
CA ASP A 318 -13.01 -9.87 7.71
C ASP A 318 -11.61 -10.11 8.28
N THR A 319 -11.44 -11.16 9.08
CA THR A 319 -10.17 -11.51 9.71
C THR A 319 -9.15 -12.02 8.68
N ILE A 320 -9.60 -12.86 7.73
CA ILE A 320 -8.76 -13.33 6.61
C ILE A 320 -8.28 -12.14 5.78
N LEU A 321 -9.21 -11.24 5.42
CA LEU A 321 -8.94 -10.07 4.62
C LEU A 321 -7.98 -9.12 5.32
N ALA A 322 -8.24 -8.77 6.57
CA ALA A 322 -7.38 -7.86 7.33
C ALA A 322 -5.92 -8.38 7.34
N SER A 323 -5.75 -9.68 7.55
CA SER A 323 -4.44 -10.33 7.52
C SER A 323 -3.80 -10.30 6.13
N ALA A 324 -4.55 -10.55 5.05
CA ALA A 324 -4.02 -10.48 3.69
C ALA A 324 -3.69 -9.04 3.26
N VAL A 325 -4.50 -8.06 3.64
CA VAL A 325 -4.28 -6.63 3.40
C VAL A 325 -3.05 -6.13 4.16
N GLU A 326 -2.81 -6.62 5.38
CA GLU A 326 -1.56 -6.38 6.11
C GLU A 326 -0.32 -6.88 5.35
N GLN A 327 -0.48 -7.89 4.49
CA GLN A 327 0.56 -8.42 3.61
C GLN A 327 0.55 -7.82 2.18
N GLY A 328 -0.36 -6.88 1.88
CA GLY A 328 -0.36 -6.12 0.63
C GLY A 328 -1.38 -6.48 -0.42
N ALA A 329 -2.36 -7.31 -0.08
CA ALA A 329 -3.55 -7.46 -0.91
C ALA A 329 -4.36 -6.16 -0.98
N THR A 330 -5.04 -5.98 -2.10
CA THR A 330 -6.27 -5.16 -2.12
C THR A 330 -7.46 -6.08 -1.93
N SER A 331 -8.59 -5.54 -1.43
CA SER A 331 -9.78 -6.37 -1.25
C SER A 331 -11.08 -5.64 -1.51
N GLU A 332 -12.04 -6.35 -2.09
CA GLU A 332 -13.43 -5.92 -2.21
C GLU A 332 -14.38 -6.97 -1.61
N LYS A 333 -15.37 -6.47 -0.86
CA LYS A 333 -16.31 -7.28 -0.09
C LYS A 333 -17.71 -7.27 -0.67
N VAL A 334 -18.23 -8.46 -0.89
CA VAL A 334 -19.57 -8.69 -1.42
C VAL A 334 -20.42 -9.43 -0.41
N ILE A 335 -21.50 -8.78 0.04
CA ILE A 335 -22.53 -9.44 0.85
C ILE A 335 -23.60 -10.00 -0.09
N LEU A 336 -23.59 -11.31 -0.33
CA LEU A 336 -24.48 -11.96 -1.31
C LEU A 336 -25.97 -11.80 -0.97
N ASN A 337 -26.30 -11.65 0.32
CA ASN A 337 -27.68 -11.45 0.75
C ASN A 337 -28.22 -10.03 0.46
N GLU A 338 -27.37 -9.10 0.02
CA GLU A 338 -27.79 -7.75 -0.37
C GLU A 338 -27.99 -7.61 -1.88
N LEU A 339 -27.79 -8.70 -2.62
CA LEU A 339 -27.93 -8.75 -4.07
C LEU A 339 -29.19 -9.51 -4.47
N ASP A 340 -29.86 -9.02 -5.51
CA ASP A 340 -30.94 -9.77 -6.15
C ASP A 340 -30.35 -10.69 -7.24
N ILE A 341 -30.25 -11.99 -6.95
CA ILE A 341 -29.71 -13.00 -7.85
C ILE A 341 -30.75 -14.11 -8.05
N ALA A 342 -31.22 -14.26 -9.28
CA ALA A 342 -32.18 -15.29 -9.63
C ALA A 342 -31.49 -16.67 -9.79
N PRO A 343 -32.16 -17.77 -9.39
CA PRO A 343 -31.62 -19.12 -9.57
C PRO A 343 -31.39 -19.45 -11.05
N CYS A 344 -30.30 -20.16 -11.34
CA CYS A 344 -30.02 -20.67 -12.67
C CYS A 344 -31.16 -21.58 -13.16
N GLN A 345 -31.70 -21.30 -14.35
CA GLN A 345 -32.80 -22.09 -14.95
C GLN A 345 -32.31 -23.16 -15.95
N ALA A 346 -30.99 -23.35 -16.08
CA ALA A 346 -30.38 -24.28 -17.05
C ALA A 346 -30.91 -24.11 -18.49
N CYS A 347 -31.31 -22.89 -18.86
CA CYS A 347 -31.90 -22.57 -20.17
C CYS A 347 -30.86 -22.55 -21.31
N ASN A 348 -29.57 -22.60 -20.97
CA ASN A 348 -28.43 -22.56 -21.90
C ASN A 348 -28.35 -21.34 -22.83
N GLY A 349 -29.11 -20.26 -22.55
CA GLY A 349 -29.01 -19.02 -23.33
C GLY A 349 -27.60 -18.43 -23.31
N CYS A 350 -26.93 -18.46 -22.15
CA CYS A 350 -25.54 -18.04 -21.99
C CYS A 350 -24.54 -18.83 -22.85
N GLN A 351 -24.82 -20.10 -23.15
CA GLN A 351 -23.95 -20.92 -24.00
C GLN A 351 -24.03 -20.50 -25.48
N GLN A 352 -25.08 -19.80 -25.88
CA GLN A 352 -25.28 -19.32 -27.25
C GLN A 352 -24.81 -17.88 -27.42
N THR A 353 -25.06 -17.03 -26.43
CA THR A 353 -24.85 -15.57 -26.53
C THR A 353 -23.60 -15.09 -25.79
N GLY A 354 -22.98 -15.93 -24.96
CA GLY A 354 -21.90 -15.54 -24.05
C GLY A 354 -22.36 -14.71 -22.85
N SER A 355 -23.68 -14.51 -22.65
CA SER A 355 -24.22 -13.73 -21.54
C SER A 355 -25.51 -14.34 -20.98
N CYS A 356 -25.71 -14.23 -19.66
CA CYS A 356 -26.92 -14.76 -19.02
C CYS A 356 -28.18 -13.98 -19.44
N VAL A 357 -29.30 -14.69 -19.58
CA VAL A 357 -30.61 -14.10 -19.92
C VAL A 357 -31.25 -13.33 -18.75
N HIS A 358 -30.82 -13.61 -17.52
CA HIS A 358 -31.27 -12.89 -16.34
C HIS A 358 -30.55 -11.54 -16.26
N ASP A 359 -31.33 -10.47 -16.12
CA ASP A 359 -30.85 -9.12 -15.86
C ASP A 359 -30.94 -8.81 -14.36
N ASP A 360 -29.97 -9.35 -13.62
CA ASP A 360 -29.93 -9.31 -12.16
C ASP A 360 -28.52 -8.92 -11.65
N ASP A 361 -28.36 -8.83 -10.33
CA ASP A 361 -27.14 -8.30 -9.72
C ASP A 361 -25.90 -9.19 -9.94
N MET A 362 -26.07 -10.40 -10.49
CA MET A 362 -24.94 -11.23 -10.90
C MET A 362 -24.04 -10.52 -11.91
N LYS A 363 -24.60 -9.64 -12.76
CA LYS A 363 -23.82 -8.84 -13.72
C LYS A 363 -22.81 -7.92 -13.04
N LYS A 364 -23.13 -7.41 -11.84
CA LYS A 364 -22.22 -6.56 -11.04
C LYS A 364 -21.01 -7.34 -10.53
N LEU A 365 -21.15 -8.66 -10.38
CA LEU A 365 -20.10 -9.55 -9.87
C LEU A 365 -19.15 -10.04 -10.95
N LEU A 366 -19.53 -9.98 -12.24
CA LEU A 366 -18.68 -10.49 -13.32
C LEU A 366 -17.30 -9.82 -13.37
N PRO A 367 -17.19 -8.46 -13.31
CA PRO A 367 -15.88 -7.81 -13.34
C PRO A 367 -15.01 -8.19 -12.15
N LEU A 368 -15.62 -8.38 -10.96
CA LEU A 368 -14.95 -8.82 -9.74
C LEU A 368 -14.35 -10.21 -9.92
N LEU A 369 -15.20 -11.18 -10.25
CA LEU A 369 -14.80 -12.57 -10.49
C LEU A 369 -13.69 -12.68 -11.53
N GLU A 370 -13.71 -11.85 -12.57
CA GLU A 370 -12.71 -11.89 -13.62
C GLU A 370 -11.34 -11.35 -13.17
N ARG A 371 -11.31 -10.24 -12.44
CA ARG A 371 -10.06 -9.55 -12.09
C ARG A 371 -9.34 -10.12 -10.87
N SER A 372 -10.05 -10.69 -9.90
CA SER A 372 -9.44 -11.13 -8.63
C SER A 372 -8.63 -12.43 -8.72
N ASP A 373 -7.44 -12.45 -8.13
CA ASP A 373 -6.57 -13.63 -8.09
C ASP A 373 -7.01 -14.66 -7.04
N VAL A 374 -7.70 -14.16 -6.01
CA VAL A 374 -8.06 -14.92 -4.81
C VAL A 374 -9.52 -14.66 -4.46
N TRP A 375 -10.29 -15.72 -4.18
CA TRP A 375 -11.62 -15.58 -3.58
C TRP A 375 -11.69 -16.16 -2.17
N VAL A 376 -12.26 -15.36 -1.26
CA VAL A 376 -12.63 -15.80 0.09
C VAL A 376 -14.12 -16.11 0.11
N LEU A 377 -14.47 -17.40 0.11
CA LEU A 377 -15.84 -17.89 0.06
C LEU A 377 -16.37 -18.14 1.48
N GLY A 378 -17.20 -17.23 1.98
CA GLY A 378 -17.80 -17.31 3.31
C GLY A 378 -19.23 -17.83 3.27
N THR A 379 -19.52 -18.96 3.92
CA THR A 379 -20.92 -19.41 4.11
C THR A 379 -21.08 -20.18 5.41
N PRO A 380 -22.11 -19.89 6.23
CA PRO A 380 -22.43 -20.75 7.36
C PRO A 380 -23.04 -22.09 6.89
N ILE A 381 -23.01 -23.11 7.76
CA ILE A 381 -23.70 -24.39 7.51
C ILE A 381 -25.17 -24.28 7.93
N TYR A 382 -26.06 -24.31 6.95
CA TYR A 382 -27.52 -24.43 7.13
C TYR A 382 -27.96 -25.79 6.61
N TRP A 383 -28.55 -26.62 7.49
CA TRP A 383 -29.00 -27.98 7.16
C TRP A 383 -27.94 -28.82 6.42
N TRP A 384 -26.71 -28.86 6.96
CA TRP A 384 -25.56 -29.61 6.41
C TRP A 384 -25.09 -29.18 5.02
N GLY A 385 -25.60 -28.05 4.50
CA GLY A 385 -25.13 -27.44 3.26
C GLY A 385 -24.77 -25.96 3.45
N PRO A 386 -24.30 -25.30 2.37
CA PRO A 386 -24.14 -23.86 2.36
C PRO A 386 -25.51 -23.16 2.42
N THR A 387 -25.48 -21.83 2.58
CA THR A 387 -26.69 -21.01 2.47
C THR A 387 -27.24 -20.99 1.05
N ALA A 388 -28.55 -20.71 0.93
CA ALA A 388 -29.19 -20.55 -0.37
C ALA A 388 -28.59 -19.38 -1.16
N GLN A 389 -28.28 -18.27 -0.48
CA GLN A 389 -27.62 -17.08 -1.07
C GLN A 389 -26.29 -17.46 -1.71
N PHE A 390 -25.45 -18.21 -0.99
CA PHE A 390 -24.19 -18.72 -1.51
C PHE A 390 -24.40 -19.63 -2.72
N LYS A 391 -25.40 -20.51 -2.66
CA LYS A 391 -25.65 -21.48 -3.74
C LYS A 391 -26.20 -20.81 -5.00
N LEU A 392 -27.05 -19.78 -4.89
CA LEU A 392 -27.52 -18.97 -6.01
C LEU A 392 -26.34 -18.36 -6.78
N PHE A 393 -25.41 -17.75 -6.05
CA PHE A 393 -24.19 -17.17 -6.62
C PHE A 393 -23.33 -18.22 -7.34
N VAL A 394 -23.04 -19.36 -6.69
CA VAL A 394 -22.22 -20.43 -7.28
C VAL A 394 -22.90 -21.06 -8.51
N ASP A 395 -24.20 -21.31 -8.47
CA ASP A 395 -24.92 -21.94 -9.60
C ASP A 395 -24.93 -21.07 -10.86
N ARG A 396 -24.82 -19.74 -10.69
CA ARG A 396 -24.75 -18.79 -11.79
C ARG A 396 -23.40 -18.76 -12.48
N TRP A 397 -22.36 -19.39 -11.92
CA TRP A 397 -21.07 -19.58 -12.59
C TRP A 397 -21.18 -20.46 -13.85
N TYR A 398 -22.24 -21.27 -13.98
CA TYR A 398 -22.53 -22.04 -15.19
C TYR A 398 -22.61 -21.17 -16.45
N GLY A 399 -23.07 -19.92 -16.33
CA GLY A 399 -23.20 -18.99 -17.44
C GLY A 399 -21.98 -18.12 -17.71
N ILE A 400 -20.87 -18.34 -17.01
CA ILE A 400 -19.63 -17.58 -17.15
C ILE A 400 -18.62 -18.43 -17.93
N ASP A 401 -17.73 -17.77 -18.69
CA ASP A 401 -16.59 -18.45 -19.28
C ASP A 401 -15.66 -18.98 -18.18
N GLN A 402 -15.80 -20.26 -17.86
CA GLN A 402 -15.10 -20.95 -16.78
C GLN A 402 -13.57 -20.95 -16.94
N ARG A 403 -13.05 -20.73 -18.16
CA ARG A 403 -11.60 -20.59 -18.38
C ARG A 403 -11.02 -19.42 -17.60
N LYS A 404 -11.83 -18.39 -17.34
CA LYS A 404 -11.44 -17.23 -16.55
C LYS A 404 -11.18 -17.56 -15.09
N PHE A 405 -11.60 -18.74 -14.60
CA PHE A 405 -11.38 -19.15 -13.20
C PHE A 405 -10.13 -19.98 -12.99
N GLN A 406 -9.48 -20.44 -14.07
CA GLN A 406 -8.28 -21.26 -13.96
C GLN A 406 -7.16 -20.53 -13.20
N GLY A 407 -6.52 -21.23 -12.28
CA GLY A 407 -5.43 -20.70 -11.47
C GLY A 407 -5.85 -19.84 -10.27
N LYS A 408 -7.11 -19.36 -10.21
CA LYS A 408 -7.60 -18.57 -9.08
C LYS A 408 -7.55 -19.36 -7.79
N GLN A 409 -7.20 -18.69 -6.69
CA GLN A 409 -7.01 -19.31 -5.39
C GLN A 409 -8.25 -19.18 -4.51
N ILE A 410 -8.55 -20.21 -3.73
CA ILE A 410 -9.79 -20.26 -2.92
C ILE A 410 -9.50 -20.53 -1.46
N ILE A 411 -10.05 -19.67 -0.60
CA ILE A 411 -10.15 -19.89 0.84
C ILE A 411 -11.63 -20.00 1.21
N ALA A 412 -12.00 -20.99 2.02
CA ALA A 412 -13.37 -21.13 2.51
C ALA A 412 -13.47 -20.78 4.00
N ALA A 413 -14.46 -19.97 4.38
CA ALA A 413 -14.77 -19.62 5.78
C ALA A 413 -16.16 -20.14 6.17
N ILE A 414 -16.19 -21.16 7.04
CA ILE A 414 -17.38 -21.98 7.29
C ILE A 414 -17.67 -22.08 8.79
N PRO A 415 -18.41 -21.11 9.37
CA PRO A 415 -18.90 -21.22 10.74
C PRO A 415 -20.21 -22.01 10.82
N MET A 416 -20.49 -22.60 11.98
CA MET A 416 -21.73 -23.33 12.21
C MET A 416 -22.11 -23.38 13.70
N GLY A 417 -23.40 -23.54 13.98
CA GLY A 417 -23.88 -23.76 15.36
C GLY A 417 -23.60 -25.17 15.88
N GLY A 418 -23.51 -26.17 14.99
CA GLY A 418 -23.17 -27.54 15.34
C GLY A 418 -21.75 -27.64 15.91
N GLY A 419 -21.57 -28.35 17.02
CA GLY A 419 -20.29 -28.42 17.74
C GLY A 419 -19.21 -29.32 17.11
N ASN A 420 -19.37 -29.78 15.87
CA ASN A 420 -18.46 -30.75 15.24
C ASN A 420 -18.08 -30.33 13.81
N ASP A 421 -16.78 -30.16 13.56
CA ASP A 421 -16.20 -29.79 12.26
C ASP A 421 -16.65 -30.71 11.11
N HIS A 422 -16.92 -32.00 11.41
CA HIS A 422 -17.36 -33.00 10.44
C HIS A 422 -18.63 -32.58 9.67
N TYR A 423 -19.43 -31.70 10.26
CA TYR A 423 -20.64 -31.19 9.64
C TYR A 423 -20.40 -30.25 8.46
N ALA A 424 -19.22 -29.64 8.34
CA ALA A 424 -18.85 -28.85 7.16
C ALA A 424 -18.42 -29.70 5.96
N ARG A 425 -18.21 -31.01 6.11
CA ARG A 425 -17.58 -31.87 5.08
C ARG A 425 -18.23 -31.78 3.71
N HIS A 426 -19.56 -31.64 3.65
CA HIS A 426 -20.30 -31.59 2.39
C HIS A 426 -20.10 -30.26 1.68
N THR A 427 -20.08 -29.15 2.42
CA THR A 427 -19.82 -27.82 1.86
C THR A 427 -18.36 -27.69 1.43
N ILE A 428 -17.42 -28.21 2.24
CA ILE A 428 -15.99 -28.26 1.89
C ILE A 428 -15.78 -29.13 0.65
N GLY A 429 -16.38 -30.32 0.61
CA GLY A 429 -16.31 -31.23 -0.54
C GLY A 429 -16.84 -30.57 -1.81
N MET A 430 -18.02 -29.95 -1.73
CA MET A 430 -18.61 -29.21 -2.84
C MET A 430 -17.66 -28.14 -3.39
N ILE A 431 -17.09 -27.28 -2.53
CA ILE A 431 -16.18 -26.21 -2.99
C ILE A 431 -14.90 -26.82 -3.60
N LYS A 432 -14.35 -27.88 -3.01
CA LYS A 432 -13.17 -28.56 -3.55
C LYS A 432 -13.45 -29.18 -4.92
N ASP A 433 -14.59 -29.83 -5.10
CA ASP A 433 -14.97 -30.43 -6.38
C ASP A 433 -15.17 -29.35 -7.45
N ILE A 434 -15.77 -28.22 -7.09
CA ILE A 434 -15.86 -27.04 -7.96
C ILE A 434 -14.47 -26.54 -8.36
N CYS A 435 -13.55 -26.38 -7.39
CA CYS A 435 -12.20 -25.93 -7.67
C CYS A 435 -11.47 -26.90 -8.62
N ASN A 436 -11.58 -28.20 -8.37
CA ASN A 436 -10.97 -29.24 -9.21
C ASN A 436 -11.52 -29.21 -10.64
N TYR A 437 -12.84 -29.06 -10.79
CA TYR A 437 -13.50 -28.99 -12.10
C TYR A 437 -13.08 -27.75 -12.89
N LEU A 438 -12.96 -26.60 -12.23
CA LEU A 438 -12.66 -25.30 -12.85
C LEU A 438 -11.15 -25.01 -12.97
N GLY A 439 -10.27 -25.88 -12.47
CA GLY A 439 -8.83 -25.65 -12.46
C GLY A 439 -8.37 -24.57 -11.47
N MET A 440 -9.11 -24.37 -10.38
CA MET A 440 -8.80 -23.42 -9.32
C MET A 440 -7.95 -24.09 -8.23
N LYS A 441 -7.17 -23.29 -7.48
CA LYS A 441 -6.31 -23.77 -6.40
C LYS A 441 -6.99 -23.60 -5.05
N TYR A 442 -7.43 -24.69 -4.44
CA TYR A 442 -7.98 -24.68 -3.09
C TYR A 442 -6.86 -24.54 -2.03
N VAL A 443 -6.78 -23.41 -1.34
CA VAL A 443 -5.64 -23.05 -0.47
C VAL A 443 -5.87 -23.45 0.98
N GLU A 444 -7.02 -23.09 1.56
CA GLU A 444 -7.30 -23.30 2.98
C GLU A 444 -8.79 -23.31 3.32
N THR A 445 -9.14 -23.92 4.45
CA THR A 445 -10.48 -23.84 5.07
C THR A 445 -10.40 -23.40 6.52
N VAL A 446 -11.18 -22.38 6.87
CA VAL A 446 -11.40 -21.95 8.25
C VAL A 446 -12.76 -22.45 8.70
N VAL A 447 -12.77 -23.46 9.59
CA VAL A 447 -14.00 -24.02 10.17
C VAL A 447 -14.16 -23.51 11.61
N ALA A 448 -15.37 -23.06 11.95
CA ALA A 448 -15.70 -22.63 13.31
C ALA A 448 -16.98 -23.33 13.81
N PRO A 449 -16.87 -24.45 14.55
CA PRO A 449 -18.02 -25.15 15.11
C PRO A 449 -18.52 -24.46 16.39
N GLY A 450 -19.77 -24.75 16.78
CA GLY A 450 -20.34 -24.33 18.07
C GLY A 450 -20.66 -22.84 18.21
N VAL A 451 -20.57 -22.05 17.14
CA VAL A 451 -20.76 -20.58 17.17
C VAL A 451 -22.23 -20.21 16.96
N ASN A 452 -23.01 -20.28 18.03
CA ASN A 452 -24.47 -20.06 18.00
C ASN A 452 -24.86 -18.58 18.13
N GLY A 453 -24.07 -17.77 18.84
CA GLY A 453 -24.31 -16.34 19.02
C GLY A 453 -23.86 -15.51 17.81
N ARG A 454 -24.48 -14.34 17.61
CA ARG A 454 -24.03 -13.39 16.57
C ARG A 454 -22.64 -12.86 16.94
N GLY A 455 -21.65 -13.15 16.12
CA GLY A 455 -20.27 -12.70 16.35
C GLY A 455 -19.55 -13.46 17.47
N SER A 456 -20.12 -14.54 18.01
CA SER A 456 -19.48 -15.36 19.05
C SER A 456 -18.19 -16.04 18.57
N VAL A 457 -17.96 -16.10 17.26
CA VAL A 457 -16.68 -16.59 16.72
C VAL A 457 -15.47 -15.77 17.18
N ARG A 458 -15.67 -14.50 17.58
CA ARG A 458 -14.62 -13.65 18.15
C ARG A 458 -14.03 -14.19 19.45
N GLU A 459 -14.79 -14.99 20.18
CA GLU A 459 -14.36 -15.64 21.41
C GLU A 459 -13.53 -16.92 21.13
N SER A 460 -13.56 -17.42 19.89
CA SER A 460 -12.78 -18.58 19.48
C SER A 460 -11.39 -18.17 18.98
N THR A 461 -10.42 -18.17 19.89
CA THR A 461 -9.01 -17.89 19.55
C THR A 461 -8.52 -18.78 18.41
N ARG A 462 -8.90 -20.07 18.41
CA ARG A 462 -8.54 -21.02 17.34
C ARG A 462 -9.07 -20.57 15.98
N ALA A 463 -10.34 -20.18 15.90
CA ALA A 463 -10.96 -19.81 14.62
C ALA A 463 -10.41 -18.49 14.08
N ILE A 464 -10.21 -17.50 14.95
CA ILE A 464 -9.61 -16.20 14.59
C ILE A 464 -8.16 -16.36 14.15
N GLU A 465 -7.35 -17.15 14.87
CA GLU A 465 -5.97 -17.38 14.46
C GLU A 465 -5.87 -18.19 13.16
N SER A 466 -6.74 -19.17 12.97
CA SER A 466 -6.81 -19.92 11.70
C SER A 466 -7.20 -19.00 10.53
N ALA A 467 -8.12 -18.06 10.74
CA ALA A 467 -8.47 -17.03 9.77
C ALA A 467 -7.29 -16.12 9.43
N ARG A 468 -6.57 -15.64 10.45
CA ARG A 468 -5.38 -14.81 10.27
C ARG A 468 -4.29 -15.54 9.47
N LEU A 469 -4.00 -16.80 9.83
CA LEU A 469 -3.00 -17.62 9.13
C LEU A 469 -3.41 -17.93 7.69
N ALA A 470 -4.71 -18.12 7.41
CA ALA A 470 -5.18 -18.31 6.04
C ALA A 470 -4.90 -17.07 5.17
N GLY A 471 -5.12 -15.86 5.70
CA GLY A 471 -4.78 -14.61 5.01
C GLY A 471 -3.28 -14.45 4.69
N ILE A 472 -2.39 -14.91 5.57
CA ILE A 472 -0.94 -14.93 5.30
C ILE A 472 -0.59 -15.99 4.26
N LYS A 473 -1.16 -17.19 4.41
CA LYS A 473 -0.86 -18.34 3.57
C LYS A 473 -1.20 -18.10 2.10
N VAL A 474 -2.32 -17.43 1.83
CA VAL A 474 -2.72 -17.16 0.44
C VAL A 474 -1.74 -16.21 -0.25
N MET A 475 -1.30 -15.18 0.47
CA MET A 475 -0.34 -14.19 -0.02
C MET A 475 0.99 -14.87 -0.38
N ASN A 476 1.54 -15.69 0.51
CA ASN A 476 2.75 -16.49 0.25
C ASN A 476 2.65 -17.45 -0.95
N SER A 477 1.45 -17.66 -1.48
CA SER A 477 1.21 -18.57 -2.59
C SER A 477 0.83 -17.86 -3.89
N CYS A 478 0.63 -16.53 -3.83
CA CYS A 478 0.50 -15.62 -4.97
C CYS A 478 1.88 -15.14 -5.45
N TRP A 479 2.82 -14.96 -4.52
CA TRP A 479 4.25 -14.73 -4.75
C TRP A 479 4.98 -16.05 -5.05
#